data_AF-A0AAV7QQB7-F1
#
_entry.id   AF-A0AAV7QQB7-F1
#
_cell.length_a   1.000
_cell.length_b   1.000
_cell.length_c   1.000
_cell.angle_alpha   90.00
_cell.angle_beta   90.00
_cell.angle_gamma   90.00
#
_symmetry.space_group_name_H-M   'P 1'
#
loop_
_entity.id
_entity.type
_entity.pdbx_description
1 polymer ?
#
loop_
_entity_poly.entity_id
_entity_poly.type
_entity_poly.pdbx_seq_one_letter_code
_entity_poly.pdbx_strand_id
1 'polypeptide(L)'
;MQATSCRVAEVHLPDGTLPSQEVLILQQFEMFYSDLYAAEQLDSQDIDDYLDSAPLPQIPTADRNTMERDITPAEVIGTIQCLQTGKAPGLDGFGAEFYKALEHN
;
A
#
# COMPACT_ATOMS: atom_id res chain seq x y z
N MET A 1 27.39 1.04 7.94
CA MET A 1 26.69 0.15 7.00
C MET A 1 26.99 0.65 5.60
N GLN A 2 27.80 -0.06 4.82
CA GLN A 2 27.98 0.29 3.41
C GLN A 2 26.78 -0.27 2.65
N ALA A 3 26.02 0.60 1.98
CA ALA A 3 24.97 0.18 1.07
C ALA A 3 25.63 -0.56 -0.09
N THR A 4 25.48 -1.88 -0.16
CA THR A 4 25.83 -2.65 -1.35
C THR A 4 24.89 -2.23 -2.46
N SER A 5 25.41 -1.44 -3.40
CA SER A 5 24.69 -1.06 -4.61
C SER A 5 24.41 -2.33 -5.42
N CYS A 6 23.15 -2.74 -5.46
CA CYS A 6 22.68 -3.83 -6.31
C CYS A 6 22.58 -3.31 -7.76
N ARG A 7 23.59 -3.60 -8.58
CA ARG A 7 23.57 -3.27 -10.01
C ARG A 7 22.78 -4.35 -10.76
N VAL A 8 21.84 -3.93 -11.61
CA VAL A 8 21.17 -4.83 -12.54
C VAL A 8 22.19 -5.33 -13.57
N ALA A 9 22.34 -6.65 -13.68
CA ALA A 9 23.34 -7.27 -14.54
C ALA A 9 22.87 -7.37 -16.00
N GLU A 10 21.61 -7.75 -16.20
CA GLU A 10 20.99 -7.99 -17.51
C GLU A 10 19.48 -7.74 -17.42
N VAL A 11 18.84 -7.41 -18.55
CA VAL A 11 17.38 -7.26 -18.66
C VAL A 11 16.85 -8.22 -19.71
N HIS A 12 15.68 -8.82 -19.48
CA HIS A 12 15.04 -9.71 -20.44
C HIS A 12 14.02 -8.94 -21.30
N LEU A 13 14.23 -8.97 -22.62
CA LEU A 13 13.32 -8.34 -23.57
C LEU A 13 12.30 -9.34 -24.15
N PRO A 14 11.12 -8.88 -24.59
CA PRO A 14 10.09 -9.74 -25.19
C PRO A 14 10.55 -10.47 -26.48
N ASP A 15 11.56 -9.94 -27.17
CA ASP A 15 12.17 -10.56 -28.35
C ASP A 15 13.16 -11.69 -28.02
N GLY A 16 13.35 -11.99 -26.73
CA GLY A 16 14.25 -13.01 -26.21
C GLY A 16 15.69 -12.56 -26.03
N THR A 17 16.03 -11.30 -26.31
CA THR A 17 17.39 -10.77 -26.11
C THR A 17 17.67 -10.41 -24.65
N LEU A 18 18.97 -10.39 -24.31
CA LEU A 18 19.47 -10.12 -22.96
C LEU A 18 20.57 -9.05 -22.98
N PRO A 19 20.21 -7.75 -22.99
CA PRO A 19 21.21 -6.68 -22.92
C PRO A 19 21.90 -6.68 -21.55
N SER A 20 23.24 -6.74 -21.57
CA SER A 20 24.11 -6.67 -20.38
C SER A 20 24.91 -5.37 -20.30
N GLN A 21 24.84 -4.53 -21.34
CA GLN A 21 25.49 -3.22 -21.38
C GLN A 21 24.66 -2.21 -20.60
N GLU A 22 25.30 -1.45 -19.70
CA GLU A 22 24.65 -0.50 -18.81
C GLU A 22 23.78 0.53 -19.55
N VAL A 23 24.26 1.05 -20.68
CA VAL A 23 23.50 2.00 -21.51
C VAL A 23 22.21 1.37 -22.04
N LEU A 24 22.28 0.14 -22.54
CA LEU A 24 21.11 -0.57 -23.08
C LEU A 24 20.11 -0.92 -21.98
N ILE A 25 20.59 -1.27 -20.79
CA ILE A 25 19.76 -1.54 -19.60
C ILE A 25 19.00 -0.27 -19.19
N LEU A 26 19.69 0.87 -19.10
CA LEU A 26 19.07 2.14 -18.73
C LEU A 26 18.05 2.60 -19.79
N GLN A 27 18.38 2.47 -21.08
CA GLN A 27 17.45 2.76 -22.17
C GLN A 27 16.21 1.87 -22.09
N GLN A 28 16.38 0.59 -21.78
CA GLN A 28 15.23 -0.30 -21.62
C GLN A 28 14.35 0.09 -20.44
N PHE A 29 14.93 0.50 -19.31
CA PHE A 29 14.15 0.98 -18.17
C PHE A 29 13.42 2.27 -18.48
N GLU A 30 14.09 3.21 -19.14
CA GLU A 30 13.46 4.45 -19.60
C GLU A 30 12.26 4.13 -20.50
N MET A 31 12.46 3.35 -21.56
CA MET A 31 11.38 2.96 -22.48
C MET A 31 10.24 2.25 -21.74
N PHE A 32 10.56 1.22 -20.94
CA PHE A 32 9.55 0.45 -20.23
C PHE A 32 8.70 1.32 -19.31
N TYR A 33 9.32 2.17 -18.49
CA TYR A 33 8.56 3.00 -17.56
C TYR A 33 7.89 4.18 -18.26
N SER A 34 8.48 4.72 -19.32
CA SER A 34 7.82 5.72 -20.18
C SER A 34 6.57 5.14 -20.82
N ASP A 35 6.61 3.91 -21.31
CA ASP A 35 5.44 3.25 -21.91
C ASP A 35 4.42 2.84 -20.84
N LEU A 36 4.87 2.27 -19.71
CA LEU A 36 4.00 1.86 -18.60
C LEU A 36 3.22 3.03 -18.00
N TYR A 37 3.87 4.19 -17.88
CA TYR A 37 3.25 5.41 -17.35
C TYR A 37 2.83 6.38 -18.45
N ALA A 38 2.92 5.99 -19.72
CA ALA A 38 2.29 6.77 -20.78
C ALA A 38 0.80 6.81 -20.45
N ALA A 39 0.21 8.01 -20.50
CA ALA A 39 -1.20 8.16 -20.22
C ALA A 39 -2.00 7.34 -21.27
N GLU A 40 -2.51 6.19 -20.86
CA GLU A 40 -3.54 5.50 -21.62
C GLU A 40 -4.77 6.41 -21.60
N GLN A 41 -5.36 6.66 -22.78
CA GLN A 41 -6.67 7.32 -22.87
C GLN A 41 -7.73 6.34 -22.39
N LEU A 42 -7.79 6.14 -21.07
CA LEU A 42 -8.88 5.44 -20.43
C LEU A 42 -10.08 6.37 -20.43
N ASP A 43 -11.15 5.96 -21.08
CA ASP A 43 -12.43 6.64 -20.95
C ASP A 43 -12.90 6.48 -19.49
N SER A 44 -13.34 7.57 -18.88
CA SER A 44 -13.97 7.51 -17.56
C SER A 44 -15.16 6.54 -17.55
N GLN A 45 -15.87 6.44 -18.69
CA GLN A 45 -16.99 5.51 -18.81
C GLN A 45 -16.55 4.05 -18.74
N ASP A 46 -15.41 3.67 -19.34
CA ASP A 46 -14.89 2.30 -19.28
C ASP A 46 -14.50 1.91 -17.84
N ILE A 47 -13.99 2.88 -17.06
CA ILE A 47 -13.65 2.68 -15.65
C ILE A 47 -14.93 2.48 -14.83
N ASP A 48 -15.93 3.35 -15.01
CA ASP A 48 -17.21 3.26 -14.31
C ASP A 48 -17.93 1.94 -14.64
N ASP A 49 -17.99 1.57 -15.92
CA ASP A 49 -18.59 0.31 -16.39
C ASP A 49 -17.88 -0.92 -15.79
N TYR A 50 -16.55 -0.88 -15.68
CA TYR A 50 -15.78 -1.94 -15.02
C TYR A 50 -16.09 -1.99 -13.52
N LEU A 51 -16.11 -0.86 -12.82
CA LEU A 51 -16.37 -0.82 -11.38
C LEU A 51 -17.80 -1.26 -11.04
N ASP A 52 -18.77 -0.94 -11.90
CA ASP A 52 -20.17 -1.34 -11.76
C ASP A 52 -20.40 -2.82 -12.09
N SER A 53 -19.67 -3.38 -13.06
CA SER A 53 -19.80 -4.77 -13.49
C SER A 53 -18.91 -5.74 -12.70
N ALA A 54 -17.85 -5.25 -12.05
CA ALA A 54 -16.95 -6.08 -11.28
C ALA A 54 -17.71 -6.72 -10.09
N PRO A 55 -17.49 -8.02 -9.82
CA PRO A 55 -18.12 -8.72 -8.69
C PRO A 55 -17.41 -8.34 -7.38
N LEU A 56 -17.39 -7.05 -7.05
CA LEU A 56 -16.79 -6.55 -5.83
C LEU A 56 -17.74 -6.81 -4.66
N PRO A 57 -17.24 -7.34 -3.53
CA PRO A 57 -18.05 -7.49 -2.34
C PRO A 57 -18.49 -6.10 -1.86
N GLN A 58 -19.81 -5.88 -1.80
CA GLN A 58 -20.37 -4.67 -1.24
C GLN A 58 -20.50 -4.81 0.29
N ILE A 59 -20.10 -3.77 1.01
CA ILE A 59 -20.28 -3.70 2.46
C ILE A 59 -21.78 -3.58 2.77
N PRO A 60 -22.36 -4.48 3.59
CA PRO A 60 -23.75 -4.37 4.00
C PRO A 60 -24.05 -3.02 4.66
N THR A 61 -25.25 -2.48 4.46
CA THR A 61 -25.64 -1.17 5.03
C THR A 61 -25.50 -1.14 6.56
N ALA A 62 -25.71 -2.27 7.24
CA ALA A 62 -25.52 -2.37 8.68
C ALA A 62 -24.05 -2.17 9.12
N ASP A 63 -23.11 -2.79 8.41
CA ASP A 63 -21.69 -2.66 8.67
C ASP A 63 -21.21 -1.26 8.34
N ARG A 64 -21.67 -0.70 7.20
CA ARG A 64 -21.40 0.68 6.82
C ARG A 64 -21.86 1.66 7.89
N ASN A 65 -23.11 1.55 8.36
CA ASN A 65 -23.64 2.41 9.42
C ASN A 65 -22.86 2.26 10.73
N THR A 66 -22.37 1.05 11.02
CA THR A 66 -21.52 0.79 12.19
C THR A 66 -20.16 1.46 12.06
N MET A 67 -19.58 1.50 10.86
CA MET A 67 -18.31 2.17 10.59
C MET A 67 -18.43 3.70 10.53
N GLU A 68 -19.59 4.22 10.11
CA GLU A 68 -19.86 5.67 10.00
C GLU A 68 -20.33 6.30 11.33
N ARG A 69 -20.64 5.51 12.36
CA ARG A 69 -21.03 6.04 13.68
C ARG A 69 -19.84 6.61 14.44
N ASP A 70 -20.12 7.44 15.44
CA ASP A 70 -19.10 7.98 16.32
C ASP A 70 -18.32 6.89 17.07
N ILE A 71 -17.01 7.11 17.22
CA ILE A 71 -16.13 6.21 17.97
C ILE A 71 -16.54 6.23 19.45
N THR A 72 -16.76 5.05 20.00
CA THR A 72 -17.17 4.88 21.40
C THR A 72 -15.96 4.72 22.33
N PRO A 73 -16.07 5.13 23.60
CA PRO A 73 -15.01 4.88 24.59
C PRO A 73 -14.68 3.39 24.76
N ALA A 74 -15.69 2.52 24.64
CA ALA A 74 -15.49 1.07 24.75
C ALA A 74 -14.61 0.52 23.62
N GLU A 75 -14.77 1.00 22.38
CA GLU A 75 -13.91 0.63 21.25
C GLU A 75 -12.47 1.08 21.49
N VAL A 76 -12.26 2.29 22.01
CA VAL A 76 -10.92 2.81 22.35
C VAL A 76 -10.25 1.95 23.42
N ILE A 77 -10.94 1.69 24.52
CA ILE A 77 -10.43 0.86 25.63
C ILE A 77 -10.09 -0.55 25.13
N GLY A 78 -11.02 -1.21 24.43
CA GLY A 78 -10.79 -2.54 23.89
C GLY A 78 -9.62 -2.59 22.91
N THR A 79 -9.45 -1.54 22.11
CA THR A 79 -8.31 -1.43 21.19
C THR A 79 -6.99 -1.30 21.96
N ILE A 80 -6.92 -0.44 22.98
CA ILE A 80 -5.73 -0.26 23.82
C ILE A 80 -5.33 -1.58 24.48
N GLN A 81 -6.28 -2.34 25.03
CA GLN A 81 -6.01 -3.65 25.62
C GLN A 81 -5.39 -4.64 24.61
N CYS A 82 -5.86 -4.61 23.36
CA CYS A 82 -5.40 -5.48 22.28
C CYS A 82 -4.05 -5.06 21.67
N LEU A 83 -3.55 -3.84 21.91
CA LEU A 83 -2.29 -3.38 21.34
C LEU A 83 -1.11 -4.29 21.74
N GLN A 84 -0.24 -4.61 20.79
CA GLN A 84 0.96 -5.40 21.05
C GLN A 84 2.07 -4.52 21.65
N THR A 85 2.69 -4.98 22.73
CA THR A 85 3.85 -4.32 23.36
C THR A 85 5.14 -4.57 22.56
N GLY A 86 6.14 -3.70 22.73
CA GLY A 86 7.44 -3.80 22.06
C GLY A 86 7.43 -3.42 20.58
N LYS A 87 6.34 -2.79 20.10
CA LYS A 87 6.29 -2.18 18.77
C LYS A 87 6.86 -0.77 18.83
N ALA A 88 7.34 -0.28 17.69
CA ALA A 88 7.77 1.10 17.57
C ALA A 88 6.58 2.04 17.85
N PRO A 89 6.82 3.20 18.50
CA PRO A 89 5.78 4.17 18.77
C PRO A 89 5.20 4.76 17.47
N GLY A 90 3.95 5.24 17.54
CA GLY A 90 3.32 5.93 16.45
C GLY A 90 3.93 7.31 16.18
N LEU A 91 3.30 8.06 15.28
CA LEU A 91 3.63 9.48 15.02
C LEU A 91 3.48 10.38 16.26
N ASP A 92 2.72 9.94 17.26
CA ASP A 92 2.56 10.58 18.57
C ASP A 92 3.74 10.33 19.53
N GLY A 93 4.65 9.41 19.20
CA GLY A 93 5.83 9.08 20.00
C GLY A 93 5.55 8.19 21.20
N PHE A 94 4.31 7.72 21.41
CA PHE A 94 3.95 6.84 22.53
C PHE A 94 3.79 5.38 22.07
N GLY A 95 4.29 4.46 22.91
CA GLY A 95 4.14 3.01 22.70
C GLY A 95 2.85 2.46 23.34
N ALA A 96 2.51 1.21 23.02
CA ALA A 96 1.35 0.53 23.60
C ALA A 96 1.37 0.48 25.14
N GLU A 97 2.57 0.42 25.73
CA GLU A 97 2.82 0.40 27.17
C GLU A 97 2.31 1.67 27.85
N PHE A 98 2.48 2.82 27.20
CA PHE A 98 2.02 4.10 27.71
C PHE A 98 0.49 4.12 27.85
N TYR A 99 -0.22 3.71 26.79
CA TYR A 99 -1.68 3.68 26.78
C TYR A 99 -2.25 2.68 27.78
N LYS A 100 -1.65 1.49 27.89
CA LYS A 100 -2.06 0.47 28.87
C LYS A 100 -1.79 0.89 30.32
N ALA A 101 -0.73 1.65 30.58
CA ALA A 101 -0.46 2.17 31.91
C ALA A 101 -1.48 3.22 32.38
N LEU A 102 -2.04 4.00 31.43
CA LEU A 102 -3.08 4.99 31.73
C LEU A 102 -4.46 4.37 32.03
N GLU A 103 -4.70 3.14 31.60
CA GLU A 103 -5.96 2.42 31.85
C GLU A 103 -6.12 1.97 33.31
N HIS A 104 -5.03 1.87 34.08
CA HIS A 104 -5.01 1.32 35.44
C HIS A 104 -5.31 2.34 36.57
N ASN A 105 -5.74 3.57 36.24
CA ASN A 105 -6.15 4.62 37.19
C ASN A 105 -7.66 4.90 37.11
#